data_AF-A0A7W6H5Y1-F1
#
_entry.id   AF-A0A7W6H5Y1-F1
#
_cell.length_a   1.000
_cell.length_b   1.000
_cell.length_c   1.000
_cell.angle_alpha   90.00
_cell.angle_beta   90.00
_cell.angle_gamma   90.00
#
_symmetry.space_group_name_H-M   'P 1'
#
loop_
_entity.id
_entity.type
_entity.pdbx_description
1 polymer ?
#
loop_
_entity_poly.entity_id
_entity_poly.type
_entity_poly.pdbx_seq_one_letter_code
_entity_poly.pdbx_strand_id
1 'polypeptide(L)'
;MFAASETFEPGSRRGWAPPSACPSRDRPVDLVHLSIQTMGDRALEAEILDLLRTQIAAISASLVGADEARRATAAHAMAGSARNVGAFSLANAASRLESEPENAHHLASVEREMARVTLFLRSMQQPI
;
A
#
# COMPACT_ATOMS: atom_id res chain seq x y z
N MET A 1 57.00 -13.11 32.17
CA MET A 1 56.31 -12.44 31.05
C MET A 1 54.85 -12.26 31.48
N PHE A 2 54.48 -11.01 31.76
CA PHE A 2 53.16 -10.38 31.96
C PHE A 2 52.17 -10.84 33.06
N ALA A 3 51.67 -9.81 33.74
CA ALA A 3 50.67 -9.76 34.81
C ALA A 3 49.28 -9.36 34.28
N ALA A 4 48.31 -9.33 35.21
CA ALA A 4 46.94 -8.72 35.21
C ALA A 4 45.87 -9.81 35.47
N SER A 5 45.18 -9.88 36.61
CA SER A 5 44.28 -8.89 37.24
C SER A 5 43.21 -8.37 36.28
N GLU A 6 41.94 -8.72 36.52
CA GLU A 6 40.84 -7.78 36.78
C GLU A 6 39.46 -8.44 36.57
N THR A 7 38.60 -8.22 37.57
CA THR A 7 37.18 -8.53 37.61
C THR A 7 36.41 -7.39 36.95
N PHE A 8 35.50 -7.66 36.00
CA PHE A 8 34.46 -6.70 35.57
C PHE A 8 33.30 -7.36 34.81
N GLU A 9 32.18 -7.61 35.50
CA GLU A 9 30.83 -7.58 34.91
C GLU A 9 30.34 -6.14 35.11
N PRO A 10 29.74 -5.40 34.14
CA PRO A 10 28.46 -5.75 33.52
C PRO A 10 28.22 -5.14 32.10
N GLY A 11 27.12 -5.50 31.42
CA GLY A 11 26.69 -4.71 30.25
C GLY A 11 25.55 -5.31 29.45
N SER A 12 24.34 -4.87 29.76
CA SER A 12 23.11 -5.06 28.98
C SER A 12 23.35 -5.19 27.48
N ARG A 13 23.11 -6.40 26.95
CA ARG A 13 22.81 -6.60 25.53
C ARG A 13 21.46 -5.95 25.26
N ARG A 14 21.43 -4.61 25.19
CA ARG A 14 20.39 -3.91 24.43
C ARG A 14 20.51 -4.48 23.02
N GLY A 15 19.59 -5.36 22.69
CA GLY A 15 19.41 -5.84 21.33
C GLY A 15 19.40 -4.61 20.43
N TRP A 16 20.37 -4.55 19.55
CA TRP A 16 20.29 -3.67 18.40
C TRP A 16 19.02 -4.08 17.66
N ALA A 17 17.95 -3.29 17.82
CA ALA A 17 16.83 -3.37 16.92
C ALA A 17 17.36 -2.84 15.57
N PRO A 18 17.28 -3.63 14.48
CA PRO A 18 17.63 -3.09 13.18
C PRO A 18 16.76 -1.85 12.92
N PRO A 19 17.28 -0.79 12.26
CA PRO A 19 16.46 0.33 11.87
C PRO A 19 15.26 -0.20 11.10
N SER A 20 14.05 0.10 11.60
CA SER A 20 12.79 -0.22 10.92
C SER A 20 12.95 0.12 9.45
N ALA A 21 12.80 -0.89 8.59
CA ALA A 21 13.00 -0.80 7.16
C ALA A 21 12.44 0.52 6.64
N CYS A 22 13.29 1.31 5.96
CA CYS A 22 12.93 2.62 5.44
C CYS A 22 11.59 2.53 4.69
N PRO A 23 10.50 3.14 5.18
CA PRO A 23 9.15 2.98 4.61
C PRO A 23 9.01 3.60 3.21
N SER A 24 10.08 4.24 2.72
CA SER A 24 10.12 4.98 1.46
C SER A 24 10.12 4.12 0.21
N ARG A 25 10.55 2.84 0.28
CA ARG A 25 10.62 1.94 -0.90
C ARG A 25 9.38 1.05 -1.10
N ASP A 26 8.44 1.05 -0.16
CA ASP A 26 7.23 0.23 -0.22
C ASP A 26 5.96 1.08 -0.01
N ARG A 27 5.97 2.31 -0.53
CA ARG A 27 4.77 3.17 -0.52
C ARG A 27 3.74 2.57 -1.46
N PRO A 28 2.49 2.35 -1.02
CA PRO A 28 1.46 1.73 -1.86
C PRO A 28 0.96 2.66 -2.98
N VAL A 29 1.39 3.93 -3.00
CA VAL A 29 1.14 4.91 -4.06
C VAL A 29 2.45 5.62 -4.41
N ASP A 30 2.79 5.65 -5.70
CA ASP A 30 3.91 6.42 -6.23
C ASP A 30 3.54 7.90 -6.41
N LEU A 31 3.94 8.73 -5.44
CA LEU A 31 3.67 10.17 -5.48
C LEU A 31 4.46 10.90 -6.56
N VAL A 32 5.57 10.34 -7.07
CA VAL A 32 6.30 10.93 -8.21
C VAL A 32 5.50 10.72 -9.49
N HIS A 33 4.96 9.51 -9.70
CA HIS A 33 4.04 9.24 -10.81
C HIS A 33 2.85 10.18 -10.79
N LEU A 34 2.21 10.32 -9.62
CA LEU A 34 1.07 11.21 -9.46
C LEU A 34 1.43 12.66 -9.78
N SER A 35 2.56 13.15 -9.28
CA SER A 35 3.01 14.52 -9.54
C SER A 35 3.29 14.78 -11.03
N ILE A 36 3.78 13.79 -11.76
CA ILE A 36 3.95 13.89 -13.22
C ILE A 36 2.59 13.99 -13.92
N GLN A 37 1.60 13.18 -13.50
CA GLN A 37 0.25 13.24 -14.07
C GLN A 37 -0.44 14.60 -13.85
N THR A 38 -0.22 15.21 -12.69
CA THR A 38 -0.86 16.47 -12.30
C THR A 38 -0.02 17.70 -12.61
N MET A 39 1.11 17.54 -13.31
CA MET A 39 2.07 18.62 -13.58
C MET A 39 2.56 19.33 -12.29
N GLY A 40 2.59 18.60 -11.17
CA GLY A 40 3.01 19.10 -9.86
C GLY A 40 1.95 19.87 -9.08
N ASP A 41 0.71 19.95 -9.56
CA ASP A 41 -0.37 20.65 -8.87
C ASP A 41 -0.83 19.87 -7.63
N ARG A 42 -0.46 20.37 -6.45
CA ARG A 42 -0.76 19.73 -5.16
C ARG A 42 -2.24 19.70 -4.82
N ALA A 43 -3.04 20.67 -5.29
CA ALA A 43 -4.47 20.67 -5.04
C ALA A 43 -5.14 19.55 -5.85
N LEU A 44 -4.77 19.44 -7.13
CA LEU A 44 -5.24 18.36 -8.00
C LEU A 44 -4.76 16.98 -7.52
N GLU A 45 -3.52 16.85 -7.05
CA GLU A 45 -3.02 15.61 -6.43
C GLU A 45 -3.92 15.19 -5.25
N ALA A 46 -4.28 16.13 -4.37
CA ALA A 46 -5.13 15.85 -3.22
C ALA A 46 -6.55 15.43 -3.65
N GLU A 47 -7.13 16.08 -4.66
CA GLU A 47 -8.43 15.72 -5.22
C GLU A 47 -8.43 14.30 -5.80
N ILE A 48 -7.41 13.96 -6.59
CA ILE A 48 -7.26 12.62 -7.18
C ILE A 48 -7.11 11.54 -6.09
N LEU A 49 -6.34 11.82 -5.04
CA LEU A 49 -6.18 10.89 -3.92
C LEU A 49 -7.49 10.68 -3.14
N ASP A 50 -8.32 11.72 -2.99
CA ASP A 50 -9.62 11.60 -2.34
C ASP A 50 -10.64 10.85 -3.21
N LEU A 51 -10.60 11.05 -4.53
CA LEU A 51 -11.38 10.26 -5.47
C LEU A 51 -10.99 8.78 -5.41
N LEU A 52 -9.69 8.47 -5.37
CA LEU A 52 -9.20 7.10 -5.22
C LEU A 52 -9.72 6.47 -3.91
N ARG A 53 -9.69 7.21 -2.80
CA ARG A 53 -10.23 6.75 -1.50
C ARG A 53 -11.70 6.36 -1.64
N THR A 54 -12.50 7.22 -2.25
CA THR A 54 -13.94 6.99 -2.48
C THR A 54 -14.16 5.76 -3.34
N GLN A 55 -13.37 5.59 -4.40
CA GLN A 55 -13.49 4.46 -5.30
C GLN A 55 -13.11 3.13 -4.63
N ILE A 56 -12.03 3.12 -3.83
CA ILE A 56 -11.65 1.93 -3.03
C ILE A 56 -12.78 1.50 -2.11
N ALA A 57 -13.44 2.45 -1.43
CA ALA A 57 -14.57 2.14 -0.56
C ALA A 57 -15.75 1.53 -1.33
N ALA A 58 -16.10 2.10 -2.49
CA ALA A 58 -17.17 1.60 -3.33
C ALA A 58 -16.88 0.19 -3.89
N ILE A 59 -15.65 -0.05 -4.35
CA ILE A 59 -15.23 -1.35 -4.89
C ILE A 59 -15.12 -2.40 -3.78
N SER A 60 -14.60 -2.04 -2.61
CA SER A 60 -14.56 -2.95 -1.46
C SER A 60 -15.95 -3.43 -1.08
N ALA A 61 -16.94 -2.53 -1.08
CA ALA A 61 -18.33 -2.89 -0.82
C ALA A 61 -18.92 -3.79 -1.93
N SER A 62 -18.58 -3.54 -3.20
CA SER A 62 -19.12 -4.32 -4.32
C SER A 62 -18.55 -5.74 -4.41
N LEU A 63 -17.36 -5.98 -3.85
CA LEU A 63 -16.74 -7.32 -3.81
C LEU A 63 -17.36 -8.25 -2.75
N VAL A 64 -18.05 -7.71 -1.74
CA VAL A 64 -18.68 -8.50 -0.69
C VAL A 64 -19.81 -9.36 -1.28
N GLY A 65 -19.63 -10.68 -1.24
CA GLY A 65 -20.61 -11.63 -1.79
C GLY A 65 -20.73 -11.60 -3.32
N ALA A 66 -19.79 -10.95 -4.02
CA ALA A 66 -19.78 -10.90 -5.47
C ALA A 66 -19.53 -12.27 -6.11
N ASP A 67 -20.24 -12.54 -7.20
CA ASP A 67 -19.95 -13.61 -8.14
C ASP A 67 -18.75 -13.24 -9.03
N GLU A 68 -18.26 -14.23 -9.78
CA GLU A 68 -17.05 -14.12 -10.60
C GLU A 68 -17.14 -12.96 -11.61
N ALA A 69 -18.29 -12.78 -12.27
CA ALA A 69 -18.50 -11.71 -13.23
C ALA A 69 -18.42 -10.31 -12.59
N ARG A 70 -19.02 -10.12 -11.41
CA ARG A 70 -18.91 -8.86 -10.67
C ARG A 70 -17.51 -8.62 -10.15
N ARG A 71 -16.80 -9.67 -9.69
CA ARG A 71 -15.40 -9.57 -9.27
C ARG A 71 -14.51 -9.10 -10.41
N ALA A 72 -14.64 -9.71 -11.59
CA ALA A 72 -13.86 -9.32 -12.76
C ALA A 72 -14.12 -7.85 -13.15
N THR A 73 -15.40 -7.44 -13.17
CA THR A 73 -15.79 -6.05 -13.49
C THR A 73 -15.25 -5.04 -12.48
N ALA A 74 -15.37 -5.34 -11.18
CA ALA A 74 -14.86 -4.48 -10.11
C ALA A 74 -13.32 -4.40 -10.15
N ALA A 75 -12.66 -5.52 -10.43
CA ALA A 75 -11.21 -5.60 -10.54
C ALA A 75 -10.68 -4.81 -11.75
N HIS A 76 -11.33 -4.90 -12.91
CA HIS A 76 -11.00 -4.10 -14.10
C HIS A 76 -11.04 -2.60 -13.80
N ALA A 77 -12.14 -2.15 -13.19
CA ALA A 77 -12.32 -0.74 -12.81
C ALA A 77 -11.23 -0.28 -11.81
N MET A 78 -10.95 -1.09 -10.78
CA MET A 78 -9.89 -0.78 -9.80
C MET A 78 -8.51 -0.74 -10.45
N ALA A 79 -8.21 -1.66 -11.37
CA ALA A 79 -6.92 -1.74 -12.04
C ALA A 79 -6.65 -0.49 -12.89
N GLY A 80 -7.65 -0.01 -13.63
CA GLY A 80 -7.54 1.22 -14.42
C GLY A 80 -7.23 2.45 -13.56
N SER A 81 -8.02 2.65 -12.52
CA SER A 81 -7.83 3.78 -11.60
C SER A 81 -6.53 3.72 -10.81
N ALA A 82 -6.16 2.54 -10.30
CA ALA A 82 -4.93 2.35 -9.55
C ALA A 82 -3.68 2.65 -10.40
N ARG A 83 -3.68 2.30 -11.70
CA ARG A 83 -2.58 2.67 -12.61
C ARG A 83 -2.46 4.18 -12.78
N ASN A 84 -3.60 4.86 -12.96
CA ASN A 84 -3.63 6.31 -13.15
C ASN A 84 -2.98 7.05 -11.96
N VAL A 85 -3.25 6.60 -10.74
CA VAL A 85 -2.76 7.25 -9.52
C VAL A 85 -1.37 6.76 -9.09
N GLY A 86 -0.80 5.75 -9.76
CA GLY A 86 0.49 5.16 -9.39
C GLY A 86 0.42 4.14 -8.25
N ALA A 87 -0.77 3.60 -7.93
CA ALA A 87 -0.96 2.50 -6.98
C ALA A 87 -0.70 1.14 -7.63
N PHE A 88 0.51 0.94 -8.16
CA PHE A 88 0.82 -0.18 -9.05
C PHE A 88 0.64 -1.57 -8.42
N SER A 89 0.95 -1.74 -7.13
CA SER A 89 0.73 -3.03 -6.44
C SER A 89 -0.75 -3.40 -6.39
N LEU A 90 -1.63 -2.41 -6.15
CA LEU A 90 -3.09 -2.60 -6.21
C LEU A 90 -3.55 -2.89 -7.64
N ALA A 91 -3.03 -2.16 -8.63
CA ALA A 91 -3.36 -2.41 -10.04
C ALA A 91 -2.99 -3.83 -10.48
N ASN A 92 -1.82 -4.32 -10.06
CA ASN A 92 -1.35 -5.66 -10.38
C ASN A 92 -2.19 -6.73 -9.68
N ALA A 93 -2.51 -6.54 -8.40
CA ALA A 93 -3.41 -7.45 -7.67
C ALA A 93 -4.80 -7.51 -8.33
N ALA A 94 -5.35 -6.35 -8.71
CA ALA A 94 -6.65 -6.26 -9.37
C ALA A 94 -6.63 -6.95 -10.75
N SER A 95 -5.59 -6.76 -11.55
CA SER A 95 -5.49 -7.41 -12.88
C SER A 95 -5.43 -8.94 -12.79
N ARG A 96 -4.83 -9.47 -11.72
CA ARG A 96 -4.83 -10.92 -11.45
C ARG A 96 -6.23 -11.42 -11.13
N LEU A 97 -6.94 -10.73 -10.23
CA LEU A 97 -8.34 -11.05 -9.91
C LEU A 97 -9.27 -10.89 -11.14
N GLU A 98 -9.01 -9.93 -12.01
CA GLU A 98 -9.75 -9.76 -13.27
C GLU A 98 -9.59 -10.97 -14.19
N SER A 99 -8.38 -11.57 -14.21
CA SER A 99 -8.07 -12.74 -15.04
C SER A 99 -8.55 -14.06 -14.45
N GLU A 100 -8.53 -14.18 -13.11
CA GLU A 100 -8.94 -15.38 -12.35
C GLU A 100 -9.90 -14.97 -11.21
N PRO A 101 -11.15 -14.56 -11.52
CA PRO A 101 -12.10 -14.04 -10.54
C PRO A 101 -12.58 -15.05 -9.48
N GLU A 102 -12.44 -16.34 -9.77
CA GLU A 102 -12.72 -17.45 -8.84
C GLU A 102 -11.61 -17.64 -7.80
N ASN A 103 -10.40 -17.11 -8.04
CA ASN A 103 -9.23 -17.34 -7.21
C ASN A 103 -9.28 -16.52 -5.91
N ALA A 104 -9.59 -17.19 -4.80
CA ALA A 104 -9.68 -16.57 -3.48
C ALA A 104 -8.38 -15.88 -3.01
N HIS A 105 -7.22 -16.36 -3.44
CA HIS A 105 -5.95 -15.72 -3.11
C HIS A 105 -5.77 -14.38 -3.82
N HIS A 106 -6.29 -14.25 -5.04
CA HIS A 106 -6.25 -12.98 -5.78
C HIS A 106 -7.21 -11.97 -5.15
N LEU A 107 -8.41 -12.42 -4.74
CA LEU A 107 -9.36 -11.56 -4.02
C LEU A 107 -8.75 -11.02 -2.72
N ALA A 108 -8.21 -11.91 -1.88
CA ALA A 108 -7.53 -11.51 -0.65
C ALA A 108 -6.33 -10.58 -0.89
N SER A 109 -5.64 -10.75 -2.02
CA SER A 109 -4.55 -9.84 -2.41
C SER A 109 -5.06 -8.45 -2.75
N VAL A 110 -6.18 -8.32 -3.47
CA VAL A 110 -6.79 -7.02 -3.78
C VAL A 110 -7.25 -6.33 -2.51
N GLU A 111 -7.95 -7.04 -1.62
CA GLU A 111 -8.39 -6.50 -0.32
C GLU A 111 -7.23 -5.99 0.52
N ARG A 112 -6.12 -6.75 0.58
CA ARG A 112 -4.91 -6.33 1.28
C ARG A 112 -4.31 -5.06 0.68
N GLU A 113 -4.17 -4.98 -0.65
CA GLU A 113 -3.60 -3.79 -1.29
C GLU A 113 -4.51 -2.57 -1.15
N MET A 114 -5.85 -2.73 -1.22
CA MET A 114 -6.81 -1.67 -0.94
C MET A 114 -6.63 -1.14 0.49
N ALA A 115 -6.51 -2.02 1.49
CA ALA A 115 -6.29 -1.62 2.87
C ALA A 115 -4.96 -0.86 3.05
N ARG A 116 -3.88 -1.32 2.40
CA ARG A 116 -2.58 -0.62 2.42
C ARG A 116 -2.68 0.79 1.85
N VAL A 117 -3.34 0.95 0.70
CA VAL A 117 -3.56 2.27 0.09
C VAL A 117 -4.39 3.14 1.04
N THR A 118 -5.54 2.66 1.55
CA THR A 118 -6.38 3.44 2.47
C THR A 118 -5.64 3.91 3.73
N LEU A 119 -4.82 3.04 4.35
CA LEU A 119 -4.02 3.40 5.51
C LEU A 119 -2.98 4.48 5.17
N PHE A 120 -2.33 4.37 4.01
CA PHE A 120 -1.40 5.37 3.52
C PHE A 120 -2.08 6.72 3.23
N LEU A 121 -3.24 6.72 2.57
CA LEU A 121 -4.00 7.94 2.32
C LEU A 121 -4.48 8.62 3.61
N ARG A 122 -4.75 7.84 4.66
CA ARG A 122 -5.09 8.37 5.99
C ARG A 122 -3.87 8.99 6.68
N SER A 123 -2.70 8.36 6.59
CA SER A 123 -1.48 8.88 7.24
C SER A 123 -1.00 10.20 6.63
N MET A 124 -1.31 10.47 5.35
CA MET A 124 -0.99 11.74 4.70
C MET A 124 -1.85 12.93 5.18
N GLN A 125 -2.97 12.69 5.86
CA GLN A 125 -3.88 13.74 6.32
C GLN A 125 -3.67 14.14 7.79
N GLN A 126 -2.71 13.52 8.49
CA GLN A 126 -2.39 13.88 9.88
C GLN A 126 -1.42 15.06 9.88
N PRO A 127 -1.77 16.22 10.49
CA PRO A 127 -0.77 17.23 10.80
C PRO A 127 0.23 16.64 11.80
N ILE A 128 1.51 16.95 11.61
CA ILE A 128 2.61 16.58 12.53
C ILE A 128 2.38 17.24 13.89
#